data_AF-A0A4R0Z056-F1
#
_entry.id   AF-A0A4R0Z056-F1
#
_cell.length_a   1.000
_cell.length_b   1.000
_cell.length_c   1.000
_cell.angle_alpha   90.00
_cell.angle_beta   90.00
_cell.angle_gamma   90.00
#
_symmetry.space_group_name_H-M   'P 1'
#
loop_
_entity.id
_entity.type
_entity.pdbx_description
1 polymer ?
#
loop_
_entity_poly.entity_id
_entity_poly.type
_entity_poly.pdbx_seq_one_letter_code
_entity_poly.pdbx_strand_id
1 'polypeptide(L)'
;MYRHLLVPLDDSDLTIETVSKAVNLARALGARVSFVHVHDHRSAQPDGSDDETGYADTYRDRARALLTKAEAAARALGVPCDSVILDGALPYQAILDTARKLGCDLIFMAPHGHRAVRGAALGSQTASVLMSGELPVLVSSAQPAGQVHPMIEIIRDEHRALSAVLHAWIYLLNRDAACSAEDVDLMRAMARYVIELPLALQHPKEHGYLYVVLRGRTAVVHAELDELERQHERERAMAEALAEGVERFSQGQWVQGQLRDAVENYAQFMWEHVGRVEGVILPIAQRYLSEADWNEIFTAATRQGSPRANGEAKAAFQQLFSRMAHLAPP
;
A
#
# COMPACT_ATOMS: atom_id res chain seq x y z
N MET A 1 -8.76 -27.81 -12.78
CA MET A 1 -7.98 -27.06 -11.77
C MET A 1 -7.92 -25.63 -12.24
N TYR A 2 -8.14 -24.65 -11.36
CA TYR A 2 -8.13 -23.23 -11.72
C TYR A 2 -6.72 -22.79 -12.17
N ARG A 3 -6.65 -21.95 -13.20
CA ARG A 3 -5.41 -21.50 -13.84
C ARG A 3 -5.24 -19.99 -13.80
N HIS A 4 -6.32 -19.23 -13.64
CA HIS A 4 -6.28 -17.77 -13.67
C HIS A 4 -7.31 -17.17 -12.72
N LEU A 5 -6.81 -16.61 -11.64
CA LEU A 5 -7.61 -15.96 -10.61
C LEU A 5 -7.82 -14.49 -10.94
N LEU A 6 -9.04 -14.00 -10.83
CA LEU A 6 -9.33 -12.57 -10.71
C LEU A 6 -9.43 -12.22 -9.22
N VAL A 7 -8.73 -11.18 -8.77
CA VAL A 7 -8.73 -10.73 -7.37
C VAL A 7 -9.12 -9.25 -7.32
N PRO A 8 -10.40 -8.93 -7.06
CA PRO A 8 -10.83 -7.56 -6.83
C PRO A 8 -10.30 -7.05 -5.48
N LEU A 9 -9.68 -5.87 -5.50
CA LEU A 9 -9.10 -5.21 -4.34
C LEU A 9 -9.78 -3.86 -4.12
N ASP A 10 -9.89 -3.47 -2.86
CA ASP A 10 -10.35 -2.16 -2.45
C ASP A 10 -9.34 -1.51 -1.48
N ASP A 11 -9.67 -0.31 -1.00
CA ASP A 11 -8.89 0.47 -0.05
C ASP A 11 -9.03 0.00 1.41
N SER A 12 -9.57 -1.19 1.65
CA SER A 12 -9.74 -1.74 2.99
C SER A 12 -8.48 -2.44 3.52
N ASP A 13 -8.36 -2.51 4.85
CA ASP A 13 -7.29 -3.27 5.53
C ASP A 13 -7.31 -4.77 5.19
N LEU A 14 -8.44 -5.30 4.70
CA LEU A 14 -8.57 -6.68 4.27
C LEU A 14 -7.83 -6.97 2.97
N THR A 15 -7.44 -5.95 2.19
CA THR A 15 -6.74 -6.15 0.92
C THR A 15 -5.42 -6.88 1.13
N ILE A 16 -4.63 -6.52 2.16
CA ILE A 16 -3.34 -7.19 2.42
C ILE A 16 -3.54 -8.69 2.66
N GLU A 17 -4.52 -9.04 3.51
CA GLU A 17 -4.83 -10.44 3.83
C GLU A 17 -5.37 -11.19 2.59
N THR A 18 -6.22 -10.52 1.81
CA THR A 18 -6.82 -11.07 0.59
C THR A 18 -5.76 -11.35 -0.46
N VAL A 19 -4.85 -10.42 -0.71
CA VAL A 19 -3.71 -10.59 -1.60
C VAL A 19 -2.86 -11.78 -1.14
N SER A 20 -2.47 -11.82 0.13
CA SER A 20 -1.62 -12.90 0.64
C SER A 20 -2.28 -14.27 0.47
N LYS A 21 -3.58 -14.42 0.78
CA LYS A 21 -4.31 -15.68 0.60
C LYS A 21 -4.46 -16.06 -0.88
N ALA A 22 -4.82 -15.11 -1.73
CA ALA A 22 -5.01 -15.34 -3.16
C ALA A 22 -3.70 -15.75 -3.85
N VAL A 23 -2.59 -15.08 -3.55
CA VAL A 23 -1.26 -15.40 -4.07
C VAL A 23 -0.80 -16.77 -3.59
N ASN A 24 -1.01 -17.11 -2.31
CA ASN A 24 -0.67 -18.44 -1.79
C ASN A 24 -1.47 -19.55 -2.47
N LEU A 25 -2.77 -19.32 -2.73
CA LEU A 25 -3.60 -20.25 -3.48
C LEU A 25 -3.10 -20.39 -4.92
N ALA A 26 -2.87 -19.28 -5.62
CA ALA A 26 -2.37 -19.29 -6.99
C ALA A 26 -1.03 -20.03 -7.10
N ARG A 27 -0.11 -19.79 -6.17
CA ARG A 27 1.17 -20.51 -6.07
C ARG A 27 0.98 -22.02 -5.93
N ALA A 28 0.09 -22.45 -5.02
CA ALA A 28 -0.19 -23.87 -4.80
C ALA A 28 -0.83 -24.55 -6.03
N LEU A 29 -1.56 -23.80 -6.85
CA LEU A 29 -2.20 -24.28 -8.07
C LEU A 29 -1.32 -24.17 -9.32
N GLY A 30 -0.19 -23.44 -9.26
CA GLY A 30 0.57 -23.04 -10.45
C GLY A 30 -0.23 -22.09 -11.37
N ALA A 31 -1.12 -21.29 -10.79
CA ALA A 31 -2.00 -20.36 -11.49
C ALA A 31 -1.41 -18.94 -11.54
N ARG A 32 -1.95 -18.10 -12.43
CA ARG A 32 -1.67 -16.65 -12.47
C ARG A 32 -2.78 -15.85 -11.79
N VAL A 33 -2.49 -14.59 -11.47
CA VAL A 33 -3.44 -13.67 -10.81
C VAL A 33 -3.61 -12.39 -11.64
N SER A 34 -4.85 -11.91 -11.78
CA SER A 34 -5.14 -10.56 -12.23
C SER A 34 -5.80 -9.78 -11.10
N PHE A 35 -5.10 -8.76 -10.59
CA PHE A 35 -5.63 -7.85 -9.59
C PHE A 35 -6.49 -6.77 -10.26
N VAL A 36 -7.63 -6.45 -9.68
CA VAL A 36 -8.54 -5.43 -10.22
C VAL A 36 -8.89 -4.44 -9.13
N HIS A 37 -8.85 -3.16 -9.45
CA HIS A 37 -9.47 -2.12 -8.64
C HIS A 37 -10.53 -1.42 -9.47
N VAL A 38 -11.75 -1.27 -8.92
CA VAL A 38 -12.86 -0.59 -9.62
C VAL A 38 -13.24 0.69 -8.89
N HIS A 39 -13.23 1.80 -9.60
CA HIS A 39 -13.73 3.08 -9.14
C HIS A 39 -15.25 3.15 -9.26
N ASP A 40 -15.91 3.40 -8.14
CA ASP A 40 -17.35 3.68 -8.11
C ASP A 40 -17.60 5.19 -8.24
N HIS A 41 -17.87 5.65 -9.46
CA HIS A 41 -18.20 7.06 -9.74
C HIS A 41 -19.40 7.59 -8.94
N ARG A 42 -20.33 6.73 -8.50
CA ARG A 42 -21.52 7.17 -7.75
C ARG A 42 -21.18 7.55 -6.32
N SER A 43 -20.04 7.08 -5.82
CA SER A 43 -19.55 7.36 -4.48
C SER A 43 -18.65 8.60 -4.39
N ALA A 44 -18.21 9.12 -5.54
CA ALA A 44 -17.29 10.24 -5.66
C ALA A 44 -17.98 11.61 -5.80
N GLN A 45 -19.31 11.71 -5.62
CA GLN A 45 -20.02 12.99 -5.59
C GLN A 45 -20.39 13.41 -4.16
N PRO A 46 -19.50 14.11 -3.44
CA PRO A 46 -19.91 15.14 -2.50
C PRO A 46 -20.05 16.48 -3.25
N ASP A 47 -21.25 17.08 -3.17
CA ASP A 47 -21.57 18.48 -3.51
C ASP A 47 -20.76 19.17 -4.63
N GLY A 48 -21.20 18.99 -5.89
CA GLY A 48 -21.22 20.00 -6.95
C GLY A 48 -20.05 20.99 -7.10
N SER A 49 -18.81 20.57 -6.85
CA SER A 49 -17.62 21.41 -7.03
C SER A 49 -16.87 21.04 -8.32
N ASP A 50 -16.43 22.05 -9.05
CA ASP A 50 -15.85 21.98 -10.42
C ASP A 50 -14.44 21.34 -10.50
N ASP A 51 -13.92 20.68 -9.45
CA ASP A 51 -12.58 20.07 -9.45
C ASP A 51 -12.61 18.54 -9.66
N GLU A 52 -13.30 18.10 -10.73
CA GLU A 52 -13.38 16.69 -11.13
C GLU A 52 -11.99 16.11 -11.49
N THR A 53 -11.08 16.94 -11.98
CA THR A 53 -9.72 16.55 -12.42
C THR A 53 -8.80 16.23 -11.25
N GLY A 54 -8.74 17.06 -10.21
CA GLY A 54 -7.88 16.83 -9.06
C GLY A 54 -8.28 15.58 -8.25
N TYR A 55 -9.58 15.34 -8.11
CA TYR A 55 -10.10 14.17 -7.40
C TYR A 55 -9.81 12.85 -8.15
N ALA A 56 -9.98 12.83 -9.47
CA ALA A 56 -9.73 11.65 -10.30
C ALA A 56 -8.24 11.21 -10.28
N ASP A 57 -7.31 12.17 -10.31
CA ASP A 57 -5.87 11.89 -10.27
C ASP A 57 -5.43 11.31 -8.91
N THR A 58 -5.89 11.88 -7.80
CA THR A 58 -5.58 11.35 -6.46
C THR A 58 -6.09 9.92 -6.26
N TYR A 59 -7.26 9.61 -6.81
CA TYR A 59 -7.83 8.28 -6.74
C TYR A 59 -6.99 7.28 -7.56
N ARG A 60 -6.65 7.62 -8.80
CA ARG A 60 -5.84 6.75 -9.66
C ARG A 60 -4.46 6.48 -9.07
N ASP A 61 -3.84 7.46 -8.44
CA ASP A 61 -2.59 7.26 -7.72
C ASP A 61 -2.73 6.26 -6.57
N ARG A 62 -3.79 6.37 -5.76
CA ARG A 62 -4.07 5.42 -4.66
C ARG A 62 -4.32 4.01 -5.20
N ALA A 63 -5.07 3.88 -6.27
CA ALA A 63 -5.31 2.62 -6.95
C ALA A 63 -4.00 2.01 -7.49
N ARG A 64 -3.13 2.82 -8.09
CA ARG A 64 -1.79 2.41 -8.55
C ARG A 64 -0.96 1.87 -7.38
N ALA A 65 -0.92 2.58 -6.25
CA ALA A 65 -0.19 2.12 -5.06
C ALA A 65 -0.70 0.77 -4.54
N LEU A 66 -2.03 0.61 -4.47
CA LEU A 66 -2.67 -0.63 -4.03
C LEU A 66 -2.27 -1.82 -4.91
N LEU A 67 -2.37 -1.64 -6.23
CA LEU A 67 -2.08 -2.68 -7.21
C LEU A 67 -0.57 -2.99 -7.28
N THR A 68 0.30 -1.98 -7.23
CA THR A 68 1.76 -2.18 -7.17
C THR A 68 2.16 -3.02 -5.97
N LYS A 69 1.59 -2.75 -4.78
CA LYS A 69 1.83 -3.57 -3.58
C LYS A 69 1.38 -5.02 -3.78
N ALA A 70 0.20 -5.23 -4.35
CA ALA A 70 -0.34 -6.56 -4.60
C ALA A 70 0.51 -7.38 -5.59
N GLU A 71 0.94 -6.73 -6.68
CA GLU A 71 1.82 -7.35 -7.65
C GLU A 71 3.20 -7.68 -7.08
N ALA A 72 3.77 -6.79 -6.26
CA ALA A 72 5.06 -7.05 -5.60
C ALA A 72 5.00 -8.28 -4.69
N ALA A 73 3.91 -8.46 -3.94
CA ALA A 73 3.68 -9.66 -3.15
C ALA A 73 3.58 -10.93 -4.01
N ALA A 74 2.89 -10.86 -5.15
CA ALA A 74 2.77 -11.97 -6.09
C ALA A 74 4.12 -12.34 -6.73
N ARG A 75 4.86 -11.34 -7.21
CA ARG A 75 6.19 -11.52 -7.83
C ARG A 75 7.20 -12.11 -6.85
N ALA A 76 7.20 -11.66 -5.59
CA ALA A 76 8.08 -12.20 -4.55
C ALA A 76 7.84 -13.69 -4.27
N LEU A 77 6.61 -14.18 -4.51
CA LEU A 77 6.28 -15.60 -4.38
C LEU A 77 6.31 -16.38 -5.71
N GLY A 78 6.84 -15.77 -6.77
CA GLY A 78 6.97 -16.39 -8.09
C GLY A 78 5.65 -16.61 -8.82
N VAL A 79 4.58 -15.89 -8.45
CA VAL A 79 3.26 -16.00 -9.07
C VAL A 79 3.15 -14.99 -10.22
N PRO A 80 2.89 -15.43 -11.47
CA PRO A 80 2.65 -14.51 -12.58
C PRO A 80 1.42 -13.64 -12.29
N CYS A 81 1.56 -12.33 -12.43
CA CYS A 81 0.48 -11.40 -12.14
C CYS A 81 0.46 -10.19 -13.06
N ASP A 82 -0.73 -9.62 -13.21
CA ASP A 82 -0.96 -8.29 -13.80
C ASP A 82 -2.06 -7.58 -12.99
N SER A 83 -2.22 -6.29 -13.23
CA SER A 83 -3.28 -5.50 -12.62
C SER A 83 -3.99 -4.57 -13.59
N VAL A 84 -5.22 -4.18 -13.26
CA VAL A 84 -5.99 -3.21 -14.03
C VAL A 84 -6.84 -2.32 -13.11
N ILE A 85 -6.81 -1.02 -13.40
CA ILE A 85 -7.72 -0.03 -12.81
C ILE A 85 -8.90 0.13 -13.77
N LEU A 86 -10.10 0.06 -13.24
CA LEU A 86 -11.35 0.17 -13.99
C LEU A 86 -12.19 1.31 -13.44
N ASP A 87 -12.88 1.99 -14.33
CA ASP A 87 -13.89 3.00 -14.04
C ASP A 87 -15.27 2.37 -14.29
N GLY A 88 -16.18 2.37 -13.31
CA GLY A 88 -17.45 1.65 -13.46
C GLY A 88 -18.57 2.08 -12.51
N ALA A 89 -19.72 2.44 -13.08
CA ALA A 89 -20.92 2.81 -12.29
C ALA A 89 -21.52 1.65 -11.47
N LEU A 90 -21.16 0.40 -11.79
CA LEU A 90 -21.55 -0.82 -11.09
C LEU A 90 -20.33 -1.73 -10.91
N PRO A 91 -19.60 -1.65 -9.77
CA PRO A 91 -18.33 -2.33 -9.60
C PRO A 91 -18.39 -3.84 -9.81
N TYR A 92 -19.42 -4.53 -9.30
CA TYR A 92 -19.59 -5.96 -9.51
C TYR A 92 -19.68 -6.36 -11.00
N GLN A 93 -20.29 -5.54 -11.86
CA GLN A 93 -20.38 -5.83 -13.29
C GLN A 93 -19.01 -5.68 -13.95
N ALA A 94 -18.28 -4.61 -13.63
CA ALA A 94 -16.93 -4.41 -14.12
C ALA A 94 -16.00 -5.57 -13.72
N ILE A 95 -16.14 -6.10 -12.51
CA ILE A 95 -15.41 -7.30 -12.04
C ILE A 95 -15.76 -8.51 -12.92
N LEU A 96 -17.05 -8.81 -13.12
CA LEU A 96 -17.49 -9.97 -13.90
C LEU A 96 -17.07 -9.87 -15.37
N ASP A 97 -17.24 -8.71 -15.99
CA ASP A 97 -16.88 -8.48 -17.38
C ASP A 97 -15.37 -8.59 -17.59
N THR A 98 -14.59 -8.09 -16.64
CA THR A 98 -13.13 -8.21 -16.66
C THR A 98 -12.69 -9.66 -16.47
N ALA A 99 -13.33 -10.41 -15.56
CA ALA A 99 -13.06 -11.84 -15.39
C ALA A 99 -13.25 -12.60 -16.72
N ARG A 100 -14.35 -12.34 -17.43
CA ARG A 100 -14.64 -12.94 -18.74
C ARG A 100 -13.62 -12.50 -19.79
N LYS A 101 -13.34 -11.19 -19.88
CA LYS A 101 -12.41 -10.62 -20.87
C LYS A 101 -10.99 -11.16 -20.73
N LEU A 102 -10.51 -11.34 -19.50
CA LEU A 102 -9.17 -11.85 -19.21
C LEU A 102 -9.09 -13.38 -19.21
N GLY A 103 -10.22 -14.09 -19.33
CA GLY A 103 -10.26 -15.56 -19.32
C GLY A 103 -10.00 -16.15 -17.94
N CYS A 104 -10.36 -15.43 -16.87
CA CYS A 104 -10.25 -15.93 -15.51
C CYS A 104 -11.24 -17.08 -15.27
N ASP A 105 -10.83 -18.07 -14.48
CA ASP A 105 -11.62 -19.26 -14.16
C ASP A 105 -11.96 -19.39 -12.66
N LEU A 106 -11.50 -18.44 -11.84
CA LEU A 106 -11.88 -18.27 -10.44
C LEU A 106 -11.89 -16.79 -10.07
N ILE A 107 -12.91 -16.32 -9.36
CA ILE A 107 -12.89 -15.00 -8.71
C ILE A 107 -12.62 -15.22 -7.22
N PHE A 108 -11.54 -14.62 -6.72
CA PHE A 108 -11.18 -14.68 -5.31
C PHE A 108 -11.49 -13.33 -4.65
N MET A 109 -12.36 -13.30 -3.65
CA MET A 109 -12.84 -12.06 -3.03
C MET A 109 -12.63 -12.03 -1.52
N ALA A 110 -12.42 -10.82 -1.01
CA ALA A 110 -12.67 -10.51 0.39
C ALA A 110 -14.16 -10.68 0.71
N PRO A 111 -14.52 -11.05 1.95
CA PRO A 111 -15.92 -11.19 2.36
C PRO A 111 -16.62 -9.84 2.47
N HIS A 112 -15.85 -8.77 2.65
CA HIS A 112 -16.30 -7.41 2.92
C HIS A 112 -15.28 -6.42 2.36
N GLY A 113 -15.71 -5.18 2.15
CA GLY A 113 -14.84 -4.07 1.73
C GLY A 113 -14.83 -2.91 2.73
N HIS A 114 -14.28 -1.76 2.35
CA HIS A 114 -14.08 -0.60 3.24
C HIS A 114 -15.36 -0.06 3.89
N ARG A 115 -16.54 -0.31 3.29
CA ARG A 115 -17.86 0.15 3.78
C ARG A 115 -18.54 -0.82 4.74
N ALA A 116 -17.90 -1.92 5.12
CA ALA A 116 -18.57 -2.91 5.94
C ALA A 116 -18.73 -2.44 7.40
N VAL A 117 -20.00 -2.32 7.82
CA VAL A 117 -20.36 -2.14 9.22
C VAL A 117 -19.97 -3.40 9.99
N ARG A 118 -19.39 -3.23 11.19
CA ARG A 118 -19.00 -4.34 12.07
C ARG A 118 -20.21 -5.24 12.35
N GLY A 119 -20.27 -6.42 11.72
CA GLY A 119 -21.31 -7.42 11.97
C GLY A 119 -21.69 -8.27 10.74
N ALA A 120 -20.96 -9.37 10.53
CA ALA A 120 -21.37 -10.64 9.90
C ALA A 120 -22.17 -10.71 8.56
N ALA A 121 -22.30 -9.65 7.75
CA ALA A 121 -23.02 -9.70 6.47
C ALA A 121 -22.11 -9.40 5.27
N LEU A 122 -22.02 -10.35 4.32
CA LEU A 122 -21.22 -10.23 3.08
C LEU A 122 -21.34 -8.83 2.45
N GLY A 123 -20.21 -8.27 2.04
CA GLY A 123 -20.15 -6.98 1.36
C GLY A 123 -21.02 -6.96 0.10
N SER A 124 -21.62 -5.81 -0.20
CA SER A 124 -22.57 -5.66 -1.32
C SER A 124 -21.99 -6.10 -2.67
N GLN A 125 -20.71 -5.82 -2.91
CA GLN A 125 -20.02 -6.26 -4.14
C GLN A 125 -19.80 -7.77 -4.17
N THR A 126 -19.31 -8.36 -3.08
CA THR A 126 -19.12 -9.82 -2.96
C THR A 126 -20.44 -10.57 -3.13
N ALA A 127 -21.53 -10.10 -2.49
CA ALA A 127 -22.86 -10.67 -2.67
C ALA A 127 -23.36 -10.55 -4.11
N SER A 128 -23.17 -9.39 -4.75
CA SER A 128 -23.61 -9.17 -6.14
C SER A 128 -22.86 -10.05 -7.15
N VAL A 129 -21.55 -10.24 -6.96
CA VAL A 129 -20.72 -11.16 -7.76
C VAL A 129 -21.17 -12.60 -7.55
N LEU A 130 -21.45 -13.03 -6.31
CA LEU A 130 -21.96 -14.37 -6.02
C LEU A 130 -23.33 -14.64 -6.66
N MET A 131 -24.23 -13.66 -6.66
CA MET A 131 -25.59 -13.81 -7.20
C MET A 131 -25.64 -13.71 -8.72
N SER A 132 -24.74 -12.95 -9.35
CA SER A 132 -24.81 -12.59 -10.77
C SER A 132 -23.70 -13.22 -11.62
N GLY A 133 -22.68 -13.80 -10.98
CA GLY A 133 -21.52 -14.38 -11.63
C GLY A 133 -21.75 -15.80 -12.12
N GLU A 134 -21.10 -16.14 -13.23
CA GLU A 134 -21.12 -17.48 -13.82
C GLU A 134 -19.85 -18.28 -13.48
N LEU A 135 -18.81 -17.59 -13.00
CA LEU A 135 -17.54 -18.19 -12.60
C LEU A 135 -17.59 -18.63 -11.14
N PRO A 136 -16.87 -19.69 -10.76
CA PRO A 136 -16.65 -20.03 -9.37
C PRO A 136 -16.10 -18.82 -8.59
N VAL A 137 -16.66 -18.59 -7.40
CA VAL A 137 -16.24 -17.51 -6.50
C VAL A 137 -15.76 -18.13 -5.20
N LEU A 138 -14.53 -17.82 -4.81
CA LEU A 138 -13.98 -18.18 -3.50
C LEU A 138 -13.94 -16.91 -2.65
N VAL A 139 -14.74 -16.91 -1.58
CA VAL A 139 -14.73 -15.83 -0.60
C VAL A 139 -13.84 -16.24 0.57
N SER A 140 -12.79 -15.45 0.81
CA SER A 140 -11.93 -15.70 1.96
C SER A 140 -12.66 -15.41 3.27
N SER A 141 -12.39 -16.18 4.33
CA SER A 141 -12.85 -15.80 5.66
C SER A 141 -12.14 -14.53 6.11
N ALA A 142 -12.87 -13.57 6.66
CA ALA A 142 -12.25 -12.55 7.49
C ALA A 142 -11.78 -13.29 8.75
N GLN A 143 -10.50 -13.15 9.12
CA GLN A 143 -10.15 -13.57 10.47
C GLN A 143 -11.07 -12.81 11.44
N PRO A 144 -11.73 -13.51 12.40
CA PRO A 144 -12.39 -12.78 13.48
C PRO A 144 -11.34 -11.86 14.11
N ALA A 145 -11.77 -10.70 14.63
CA ALA A 145 -10.90 -9.69 15.24
C ALA A 145 -10.19 -10.15 16.54
N GLY A 146 -9.67 -11.38 16.57
CA GLY A 146 -8.75 -11.94 17.53
C GLY A 146 -7.32 -11.53 17.17
N GLN A 147 -6.95 -10.37 17.70
CA GLN A 147 -5.61 -9.83 17.93
C GLN A 147 -4.58 -10.06 16.82
N VAL A 148 -4.73 -9.31 15.72
CA VAL A 148 -3.54 -8.83 15.00
C VAL A 148 -2.65 -8.14 16.04
N HIS A 149 -1.42 -8.63 16.19
CA HIS A 149 -0.52 -8.11 17.22
C HIS A 149 -0.30 -6.60 17.02
N PRO A 150 -0.30 -5.75 18.06
CA PRO A 150 -0.17 -4.30 17.93
C PRO A 150 1.05 -3.85 17.11
N MET A 151 2.13 -4.63 17.11
CA MET A 151 3.32 -4.38 16.29
C MET A 151 3.01 -4.36 14.79
N ILE A 152 2.14 -5.25 14.31
CA ILE A 152 1.76 -5.32 12.89
C ILE A 152 0.97 -4.07 12.51
N GLU A 153 0.07 -3.62 13.38
CA GLU A 153 -0.69 -2.39 13.18
C GLU A 153 0.20 -1.16 13.17
N ILE A 154 1.24 -1.11 14.02
CA ILE A 154 2.25 -0.03 13.97
C ILE A 154 2.95 0.01 12.61
N ILE A 155 3.42 -1.14 12.11
CA ILE A 155 4.12 -1.23 10.81
C ILE A 155 3.18 -0.77 9.69
N ARG A 156 1.94 -1.27 9.66
CA ARG A 156 0.93 -0.88 8.67
C ARG A 156 0.57 0.60 8.75
N ASP A 157 0.45 1.16 9.95
CA ASP A 157 0.23 2.59 10.17
C ASP A 157 1.37 3.43 9.59
N GLU A 158 2.63 3.02 9.81
CA GLU A 158 3.82 3.68 9.27
C GLU A 158 3.81 3.64 7.73
N HIS A 159 3.50 2.49 7.12
CA HIS A 159 3.36 2.37 5.66
C HIS A 159 2.21 3.18 5.07
N ARG A 160 1.05 3.23 5.76
CA ARG A 160 -0.10 4.06 5.36
C ARG A 160 0.27 5.53 5.39
N ALA A 161 0.99 5.97 6.43
CA ALA A 161 1.44 7.34 6.58
C ALA A 161 2.45 7.72 5.47
N LEU A 162 3.43 6.86 5.16
CA LEU A 162 4.36 7.05 4.05
C LEU A 162 3.62 7.15 2.70
N SER A 163 2.68 6.23 2.44
CA SER A 163 1.90 6.25 1.21
C SER A 163 1.10 7.55 1.06
N ALA A 164 0.51 8.05 2.15
CA ALA A 164 -0.22 9.31 2.15
C ALA A 164 0.66 10.52 1.79
N VAL A 165 1.89 10.58 2.33
CA VAL A 165 2.87 11.62 1.99
C VAL A 165 3.23 11.58 0.51
N LEU A 166 3.52 10.39 -0.02
CA LEU A 166 3.84 10.22 -1.44
C LEU A 166 2.68 10.60 -2.37
N HIS A 167 1.45 10.21 -2.04
CA HIS A 167 0.28 10.62 -2.80
C HIS A 167 0.08 12.14 -2.80
N ALA A 168 0.21 12.79 -1.65
CA ALA A 168 0.08 14.24 -1.57
C ALA A 168 1.18 14.96 -2.37
N TRP A 169 2.39 14.40 -2.38
CA TRP A 169 3.51 14.97 -3.15
C TRP A 169 3.31 14.81 -4.66
N ILE A 170 2.90 13.62 -5.12
CA ILE A 170 2.58 13.38 -6.54
C ILE A 170 1.43 14.28 -6.98
N TYR A 171 0.36 14.37 -6.18
CA TYR A 171 -0.76 15.26 -6.44
C TYR A 171 -0.30 16.71 -6.58
N LEU A 172 0.53 17.19 -5.65
CA LEU A 172 1.07 18.54 -5.67
C LEU A 172 1.83 18.84 -6.98
N LEU A 173 2.58 17.87 -7.49
CA LEU A 173 3.38 17.98 -8.71
C LEU A 173 2.59 17.72 -10.00
N ASN A 174 1.39 17.17 -9.92
CA ASN A 174 0.49 16.95 -11.06
C ASN A 174 -0.45 18.12 -11.34
N ARG A 175 -0.54 19.09 -10.43
CA ARG A 175 -1.30 20.33 -10.66
C ARG A 175 -0.73 21.11 -11.84
N ASP A 176 -1.61 21.66 -12.67
CA ASP A 176 -1.25 22.56 -13.78
C ASP A 176 -0.65 23.90 -13.32
N ALA A 177 -1.01 24.32 -12.09
CA ALA A 177 -0.48 25.54 -11.50
C ALA A 177 1.00 25.39 -11.15
N ALA A 178 1.79 26.42 -11.45
CA ALA A 178 3.18 26.47 -11.03
C ALA A 178 3.30 26.41 -9.50
N CYS A 179 4.24 25.60 -9.00
CA CYS A 179 4.47 25.48 -7.57
C CYS A 179 4.92 26.81 -6.95
N SER A 180 4.27 27.20 -5.85
CA SER A 180 4.61 28.35 -5.04
C SER A 180 5.81 28.08 -4.13
N ALA A 181 6.35 29.13 -3.49
CA ALA A 181 7.38 28.96 -2.46
C ALA A 181 6.88 28.11 -1.27
N GLU A 182 5.60 28.25 -0.90
CA GLU A 182 4.98 27.45 0.16
C GLU A 182 4.88 25.96 -0.22
N ASP A 183 4.63 25.67 -1.50
CA ASP A 183 4.65 24.31 -2.03
C ASP A 183 6.05 23.71 -1.94
N VAL A 184 7.10 24.47 -2.30
CA VAL A 184 8.50 24.03 -2.15
C VAL A 184 8.85 23.75 -0.69
N ASP A 185 8.41 24.58 0.25
CA ASP A 185 8.61 24.35 1.68
C ASP A 185 7.87 23.09 2.17
N LEU A 186 6.68 22.81 1.62
CA LEU A 186 5.97 21.57 1.88
C LEU A 186 6.72 20.36 1.31
N MET A 187 7.22 20.44 0.08
CA MET A 187 8.02 19.38 -0.54
C MET A 187 9.29 19.10 0.26
N ARG A 188 9.96 20.12 0.81
CA ARG A 188 11.12 19.93 1.69
C ARG A 188 10.75 19.21 2.99
N ALA A 189 9.57 19.48 3.55
CA ALA A 189 9.05 18.75 4.71
C ALA A 189 8.68 17.30 4.36
N MET A 190 8.10 17.05 3.18
CA MET A 190 7.83 15.70 2.67
C MET A 190 9.12 14.93 2.41
N ALA A 191 10.13 15.55 1.78
CA ALA A 191 11.46 14.97 1.56
C ALA A 191 12.11 14.54 2.88
N ARG A 192 12.05 15.42 3.88
CA ARG A 192 12.55 15.12 5.23
C ARG A 192 11.80 13.95 5.85
N TYR A 193 10.47 13.89 5.71
CA TYR A 193 9.68 12.77 6.21
C TYR A 193 10.10 11.43 5.60
N VAL A 194 10.20 11.36 4.26
CA VAL A 194 10.57 10.12 3.55
C VAL A 194 12.02 9.70 3.79
N ILE A 195 12.90 10.63 4.21
CA ILE A 195 14.26 10.31 4.64
C ILE A 195 14.28 9.85 6.10
N GLU A 196 13.69 10.64 7.01
CA GLU A 196 13.82 10.42 8.45
C GLU A 196 12.99 9.23 8.94
N LEU A 197 11.77 9.03 8.43
CA LEU A 197 10.91 7.94 8.90
C LEU A 197 11.51 6.55 8.62
N PRO A 198 11.84 6.18 7.36
CA PRO A 198 12.34 4.85 7.08
C PRO A 198 13.74 4.63 7.66
N LEU A 199 14.67 5.56 7.40
CA LEU A 199 16.08 5.38 7.72
C LEU A 199 16.39 5.51 9.22
N ALA A 200 15.77 6.44 9.92
CA ALA A 200 16.08 6.68 11.33
C ALA A 200 15.24 5.82 12.28
N LEU A 201 14.07 5.35 11.84
CA LEU A 201 13.07 4.75 12.74
C LEU A 201 12.55 3.40 12.27
N GLN A 202 12.24 3.19 10.98
CA GLN A 202 11.70 1.92 10.51
C GLN A 202 12.77 0.84 10.34
N HIS A 203 13.82 1.10 9.55
CA HIS A 203 14.86 0.09 9.25
C HIS A 203 15.57 -0.41 10.51
N PRO A 204 15.93 0.44 11.50
CA PRO A 204 16.51 -0.07 12.74
C PRO A 204 15.58 -1.03 13.50
N LYS A 205 14.26 -0.80 13.48
CA LYS A 205 13.28 -1.70 14.11
C LYS A 205 13.18 -3.03 13.35
N GLU A 206 13.12 -2.96 12.02
CA GLU A 206 13.01 -4.13 11.17
C GLU A 206 14.27 -5.00 11.26
N HIS A 207 15.44 -4.41 11.05
CA HIS A 207 16.73 -5.11 11.03
C HIS A 207 17.15 -5.55 12.43
N GLY A 208 16.96 -4.69 13.42
CA GLY A 208 17.42 -4.96 14.78
C GLY A 208 16.61 -6.02 15.52
N TYR A 209 15.33 -6.21 15.15
CA TYR A 209 14.42 -7.07 15.91
C TYR A 209 13.63 -8.03 15.01
N LEU A 210 12.74 -7.52 14.15
CA LEU A 210 11.84 -8.38 13.39
C LEU A 210 12.60 -9.40 12.52
N TYR A 211 13.59 -8.94 11.76
CA TYR A 211 14.34 -9.78 10.83
C TYR A 211 15.24 -10.76 11.58
N VAL A 212 15.92 -10.30 12.65
CA VAL A 212 16.77 -11.15 13.49
C VAL A 212 15.97 -12.30 14.10
N VAL A 213 14.85 -11.99 14.76
CA VAL A 213 14.01 -13.00 15.38
C VAL A 213 13.46 -13.95 14.31
N LEU A 214 12.95 -13.41 13.20
CA LEU A 214 12.37 -14.24 12.13
C LEU A 214 13.40 -15.17 11.46
N ARG A 215 14.63 -14.70 11.22
CA ARG A 215 15.73 -15.54 10.71
C ARG A 215 16.07 -16.68 11.66
N GLY A 216 15.98 -16.44 12.98
CA GLY A 216 16.17 -17.46 14.02
C GLY A 216 15.04 -18.49 14.10
N ARG A 217 13.83 -18.16 13.61
CA ARG A 217 12.66 -19.06 13.65
C ARG A 217 12.46 -19.88 12.37
N THR A 218 12.84 -19.35 11.20
CA THR A 218 12.62 -20.05 9.92
C THR A 218 13.58 -19.61 8.82
N ALA A 219 14.05 -20.57 8.01
CA ALA A 219 14.87 -20.32 6.83
C ALA A 219 14.06 -19.93 5.58
N VAL A 220 12.73 -20.16 5.59
CA VAL A 220 11.85 -19.96 4.42
C VAL A 220 11.88 -18.53 3.90
N VAL A 221 12.19 -17.55 4.76
CA VAL A 221 12.14 -16.13 4.42
C VAL A 221 13.51 -15.50 4.16
N HIS A 222 14.61 -16.24 4.33
CA HIS A 222 15.96 -15.66 4.31
C HIS A 222 16.25 -14.89 3.01
N ALA A 223 15.92 -15.47 1.86
CA ALA A 223 16.13 -14.82 0.56
C ALA A 223 15.33 -13.50 0.41
N GLU A 224 14.11 -13.44 0.96
CA GLU A 224 13.30 -12.22 0.91
C GLU A 224 13.81 -11.16 1.88
N LEU A 225 14.29 -11.56 3.07
CA LEU A 225 14.93 -10.62 3.99
C LEU A 225 16.22 -10.06 3.40
N ASP A 226 17.03 -10.88 2.73
CA ASP A 226 18.25 -10.43 2.03
C ASP A 226 17.92 -9.44 0.89
N GLU A 227 16.82 -9.65 0.16
CA GLU A 227 16.36 -8.71 -0.86
C GLU A 227 15.86 -7.39 -0.24
N LEU A 228 15.12 -7.43 0.87
CA LEU A 228 14.63 -6.24 1.55
C LEU A 228 15.78 -5.40 2.13
N GLU A 229 16.79 -6.04 2.71
CA GLU A 229 18.01 -5.35 3.18
C GLU A 229 18.73 -4.64 2.01
N ARG A 230 18.85 -5.30 0.84
CA ARG A 230 19.37 -4.66 -0.39
C ARG A 230 18.46 -3.57 -0.95
N GLN A 231 17.15 -3.62 -0.68
CA GLN A 231 16.25 -2.53 -1.03
C GLN A 231 16.48 -1.31 -0.15
N HIS A 232 16.69 -1.48 1.15
CA HIS A 232 16.96 -0.36 2.07
C HIS A 232 18.24 0.42 1.72
N GLU A 233 19.26 -0.24 1.16
CA GLU A 233 20.45 0.43 0.64
C GLU A 233 20.13 1.31 -0.59
N ARG A 234 19.33 0.79 -1.53
CA ARG A 234 18.90 1.52 -2.73
C ARG A 234 17.98 2.68 -2.37
N GLU A 235 17.06 2.46 -1.44
CA GLU A 235 16.14 3.48 -0.95
C GLU A 235 16.88 4.70 -0.42
N ARG A 236 17.94 4.49 0.37
CA ARG A 236 18.75 5.59 0.92
C ARG A 236 19.26 6.52 -0.17
N ALA A 237 19.84 5.95 -1.23
CA ALA A 237 20.36 6.73 -2.35
C ALA A 237 19.23 7.49 -3.08
N MET A 238 18.05 6.87 -3.25
CA MET A 238 16.91 7.53 -3.88
C MET A 238 16.35 8.66 -2.99
N ALA A 239 16.26 8.45 -1.68
CA ALA A 239 15.76 9.45 -0.73
C ALA A 239 16.69 10.67 -0.66
N GLU A 240 18.01 10.48 -0.65
CA GLU A 240 19.00 11.56 -0.75
C GLU A 240 18.85 12.34 -2.07
N ALA A 241 18.68 11.62 -3.19
CA ALA A 241 18.46 12.24 -4.49
C ALA A 241 17.15 13.04 -4.56
N LEU A 242 16.10 12.64 -3.83
CA LEU A 242 14.87 13.43 -3.71
C LEU A 242 15.08 14.75 -2.98
N ALA A 243 15.78 14.75 -1.84
CA ALA A 243 16.08 15.98 -1.13
C ALA A 243 16.92 16.94 -1.98
N GLU A 244 17.93 16.42 -2.69
CA GLU A 244 18.69 17.23 -3.64
C GLU A 244 17.80 17.75 -4.79
N GLY A 245 16.92 16.90 -5.32
CA GLY A 245 15.97 17.26 -6.38
C GLY A 245 15.06 18.42 -5.99
N VAL A 246 14.58 18.46 -4.74
CA VAL A 246 13.79 19.59 -4.21
C VAL A 246 14.59 20.89 -4.22
N GLU A 247 15.86 20.85 -3.82
CA GLU A 247 16.71 22.05 -3.82
C GLU A 247 17.09 22.50 -5.24
N ARG A 248 17.33 21.56 -6.16
CA ARG A 248 17.57 21.88 -7.57
C ARG A 248 16.33 22.51 -8.21
N PHE A 249 15.14 22.00 -7.88
CA PHE A 249 13.88 22.58 -8.32
C PHE A 249 13.67 24.00 -7.74
N SER A 250 13.94 24.21 -6.45
CA SER A 250 13.81 25.52 -5.81
C SER A 250 14.74 26.58 -6.42
N GLN A 251 15.88 26.16 -6.96
CA GLN A 251 16.87 27.00 -7.62
C GLN A 251 16.60 27.17 -9.13
N GLY A 252 15.53 26.59 -9.66
CA GLY A 252 15.19 26.64 -11.09
C GLY A 252 16.11 25.79 -11.99
N GLN A 253 16.90 24.88 -11.41
CA GLN A 253 17.78 23.98 -12.15
C GLN A 253 17.03 22.75 -12.67
N TRP A 254 15.97 22.33 -11.97
CA TRP A 254 15.04 21.30 -12.41
C TRP A 254 13.69 21.91 -12.76
N VAL A 255 13.04 21.37 -13.79
CA VAL A 255 11.63 21.65 -14.07
C VAL A 255 10.72 20.72 -13.27
N GLN A 256 9.45 21.11 -13.07
CA GLN A 256 8.46 20.36 -12.28
C GLN A 256 8.35 18.89 -12.70
N GLY A 257 8.39 18.61 -14.00
CA GLY A 257 8.36 17.24 -14.54
C GLY A 257 9.53 16.37 -14.06
N GLN A 258 10.74 16.92 -13.94
CA GLN A 258 11.90 16.15 -13.45
C GLN A 258 11.77 15.79 -11.97
N LEU A 259 11.26 16.71 -11.15
CA LEU A 259 10.99 16.44 -9.75
C LEU A 259 9.84 15.42 -9.60
N ARG A 260 8.79 15.54 -10.42
CA ARG A 260 7.70 14.57 -10.48
C ARG A 260 8.21 13.18 -10.80
N ASP A 261 8.99 13.02 -11.87
CA ASP A 261 9.52 11.72 -12.28
C ASP A 261 10.38 11.10 -11.16
N ALA A 262 11.18 11.90 -10.44
CA ALA A 262 11.95 11.43 -9.29
C ALA A 262 11.05 10.93 -8.15
N VAL A 263 10.00 11.68 -7.80
CA VAL A 263 9.03 11.31 -6.74
C VAL A 263 8.25 10.06 -7.13
N GLU A 264 7.77 9.97 -8.37
CA GLU A 264 7.03 8.79 -8.86
C GLU A 264 7.91 7.53 -8.85
N ASN A 265 9.17 7.63 -9.27
CA ASN A 265 10.11 6.51 -9.22
C ASN A 265 10.37 6.04 -7.79
N TYR A 266 10.54 6.96 -6.83
CA TYR A 266 10.68 6.60 -5.42
C TYR A 266 9.38 6.00 -4.86
N ALA A 267 8.22 6.56 -5.20
CA ALA A 267 6.94 6.04 -4.74
C ALA A 267 6.69 4.61 -5.24
N GLN A 268 6.96 4.34 -6.52
CA GLN A 268 6.87 3.00 -7.09
C GLN A 268 7.78 2.02 -6.34
N PHE A 269 9.04 2.40 -6.11
CA PHE A 269 10.00 1.59 -5.35
C PHE A 269 9.48 1.28 -3.94
N MET A 270 8.95 2.28 -3.23
CA MET A 270 8.43 2.08 -1.87
C MET A 270 7.17 1.24 -1.83
N TRP A 271 6.26 1.37 -2.81
CA TRP A 271 5.08 0.50 -2.89
C TRP A 271 5.46 -0.95 -3.17
N GLU A 272 6.46 -1.20 -4.01
CA GLU A 272 6.98 -2.55 -4.21
C GLU A 272 7.62 -3.12 -2.94
N HIS A 273 8.43 -2.32 -2.25
CA HIS A 273 9.04 -2.68 -0.98
C HIS A 273 7.98 -3.06 0.07
N VAL A 274 7.02 -2.16 0.32
CA VAL A 274 5.92 -2.36 1.26
C VAL A 274 5.08 -3.58 0.88
N GLY A 275 4.81 -3.79 -0.41
CA GLY A 275 4.07 -4.96 -0.89
C GLY A 275 4.73 -6.29 -0.50
N ARG A 276 6.06 -6.37 -0.55
CA ARG A 276 6.81 -7.54 -0.06
C ARG A 276 6.71 -7.69 1.45
N VAL A 277 6.90 -6.60 2.21
CA VAL A 277 6.82 -6.64 3.68
C VAL A 277 5.43 -7.10 4.11
N GLU A 278 4.36 -6.46 3.62
CA GLU A 278 2.99 -6.73 4.05
C GLU A 278 2.41 -8.02 3.47
N GLY A 279 2.74 -8.35 2.22
CA GLY A 279 2.18 -9.51 1.53
C GLY A 279 2.94 -10.82 1.76
N VAL A 280 4.21 -10.74 2.16
CA VAL A 280 5.09 -11.91 2.32
C VAL A 280 5.67 -11.99 3.74
N ILE A 281 6.37 -10.95 4.21
CA ILE A 281 7.08 -11.02 5.50
C ILE A 281 6.13 -11.11 6.68
N LEU A 282 5.15 -10.20 6.77
CA LEU A 282 4.22 -10.17 7.91
C LEU A 282 3.37 -11.46 8.01
N PRO A 283 2.83 -12.03 6.92
CA PRO A 283 2.13 -13.31 6.97
C PRO A 283 3.01 -14.47 7.42
N ILE A 284 4.28 -14.50 6.99
CA ILE A 284 5.25 -15.51 7.45
C ILE A 284 5.57 -15.28 8.94
N ALA A 285 5.79 -14.03 9.36
CA ALA A 285 6.04 -13.70 10.75
C ALA A 285 4.87 -14.12 11.65
N GLN A 286 3.63 -13.85 11.24
CA GLN A 286 2.43 -14.31 11.96
C GLN A 286 2.36 -15.84 12.09
N ARG A 287 2.90 -16.58 11.13
CA ARG A 287 2.91 -18.04 11.15
C ARG A 287 4.01 -18.64 12.01
N TYR A 288 5.18 -18.00 12.07
CA TYR A 288 6.38 -18.58 12.67
C TYR A 288 6.81 -17.93 13.99
N LEU A 289 6.32 -16.73 14.30
CA LEU A 289 6.61 -16.05 15.56
C LEU A 289 5.57 -16.40 16.62
N SER A 290 6.05 -16.69 17.82
CA SER A 290 5.21 -16.86 19.01
C SER A 290 4.75 -15.50 19.55
N GLU A 291 3.76 -15.51 20.44
CA GLU A 291 3.33 -14.29 21.16
C GLU A 291 4.50 -13.66 21.96
N ALA A 292 5.38 -14.48 22.53
CA ALA A 292 6.56 -14.01 23.25
C ALA A 292 7.55 -13.26 22.31
N ASP A 293 7.77 -13.80 21.11
CA ASP A 293 8.60 -13.14 20.08
C ASP A 293 8.02 -11.77 19.71
N TRP A 294 6.71 -11.71 19.48
CA TRP A 294 6.04 -10.46 19.14
C TRP A 294 6.11 -9.42 20.26
N ASN A 295 5.94 -9.84 21.52
CA ASN A 295 6.06 -8.97 22.69
C ASN A 295 7.49 -8.43 22.87
N GLU A 296 8.51 -9.25 22.59
CA GLU A 296 9.91 -8.83 22.60
C GLU A 296 10.17 -7.75 21.54
N ILE A 297 9.78 -8.01 20.29
CA ILE A 297 9.93 -7.06 19.18
C ILE A 297 9.21 -5.75 19.50
N PHE A 298 7.97 -5.82 20.00
CA PHE A 298 7.19 -4.64 20.34
C PHE A 298 7.82 -3.80 21.46
N THR A 299 8.29 -4.46 22.52
CA THR A 299 8.97 -3.78 23.63
C THR A 299 10.25 -3.09 23.15
N ALA A 300 11.02 -3.75 22.28
CA ALA A 300 12.26 -3.19 21.77
C ALA A 300 12.02 -2.01 20.81
N ALA A 301 11.05 -2.14 19.90
CA ALA A 301 10.68 -1.11 18.95
C ALA A 301 10.09 0.15 19.63
N THR A 302 9.29 -0.03 20.69
CA THR A 302 8.72 1.09 21.44
C THR A 302 9.74 1.82 22.31
N ARG A 303 10.79 1.13 22.80
CA ARG A 303 11.90 1.75 23.56
C ARG A 303 12.79 2.67 22.71
N GLN A 304 12.99 2.37 21.43
CA GLN A 304 13.70 3.26 20.52
C GLN A 304 12.88 4.52 20.15
N GLY A 305 11.59 4.55 20.52
CA GLY A 305 10.67 5.61 20.17
C GLY A 305 10.00 5.37 18.81
N SER A 306 8.78 5.86 18.68
CA SER A 306 8.12 6.05 17.39
C SER A 306 8.30 7.52 16.98
N PRO A 307 8.31 7.83 15.68
CA PRO A 307 8.15 9.21 15.21
C PRO A 307 6.86 9.86 15.76
N ARG A 308 5.85 9.06 16.11
CA ARG A 308 4.63 9.51 16.83
C ARG A 308 4.79 9.64 18.36
N ALA A 309 5.93 9.23 18.92
CA ALA A 309 6.22 9.25 20.36
C ALA A 309 7.28 10.29 20.76
N ASN A 310 8.19 10.69 19.85
CA ASN A 310 9.21 11.69 20.14
C ASN A 310 8.65 13.11 19.89
N GLY A 311 8.61 13.97 20.92
CA GLY A 311 7.78 15.18 20.97
C GLY A 311 7.92 16.16 19.79
N GLU A 312 9.15 16.51 19.41
CA GLU A 312 9.41 17.47 18.31
C GLU A 312 9.14 16.86 16.93
N ALA A 313 9.60 15.63 16.68
CA ALA A 313 9.33 14.92 15.43
C ALA A 313 7.83 14.69 15.24
N LYS A 314 7.12 14.31 16.32
CA LYS A 314 5.67 14.16 16.34
C LYS A 314 4.95 15.45 15.95
N ALA A 315 5.36 16.59 16.52
CA ALA A 315 4.77 17.87 16.20
C ALA A 315 5.01 18.27 14.73
N ALA A 316 6.24 18.07 14.23
CA ALA A 316 6.57 18.31 12.83
C ALA A 316 5.74 17.43 11.87
N PHE A 317 5.54 16.16 12.20
CA PHE A 317 4.70 15.26 11.40
C PHE A 317 3.23 15.63 11.49
N GLN A 318 2.72 15.98 12.66
CA GLN A 318 1.34 16.48 12.80
C GLN A 318 1.11 17.73 11.95
N GLN A 319 2.06 18.67 11.93
CA GLN A 319 2.01 19.84 11.07
C GLN A 319 2.05 19.48 9.59
N LEU A 320 2.91 18.54 9.18
CA LEU A 320 2.96 18.03 7.81
C LEU A 320 1.60 17.46 7.37
N PHE A 321 1.01 16.55 8.16
CA PHE A 321 -0.29 15.96 7.85
C PHE A 321 -1.42 17.00 7.85
N SER A 322 -1.36 18.00 8.74
CA SER A 322 -2.29 19.14 8.71
C SER A 322 -2.19 19.92 7.41
N ARG A 323 -0.97 20.24 6.94
CA ARG A 323 -0.76 20.93 5.66
C ARG A 323 -1.22 20.08 4.46
N MET A 324 -0.97 18.78 4.48
CA MET A 324 -1.44 17.86 3.45
C MET A 324 -2.97 17.75 3.40
N ALA A 325 -3.64 17.79 4.56
CA ALA A 325 -5.10 17.76 4.59
C ALA A 325 -5.72 18.96 3.88
N HIS A 326 -5.04 20.12 3.87
CA HIS A 326 -5.46 21.30 3.11
C HIS A 326 -5.21 21.20 1.60
N LEU A 327 -4.43 20.21 1.13
CA LEU A 327 -4.24 19.94 -0.31
C LEU A 327 -5.35 19.05 -0.89
N ALA A 328 -6.02 18.26 -0.06
CA ALA A 328 -7.06 17.37 -0.55
C ALA A 328 -8.26 18.20 -1.05
N PRO A 329 -8.77 17.93 -2.28
CA PRO A 329 -10.07 18.45 -2.66
C PRO A 329 -11.14 17.96 -1.65
N PRO A 330 -12.17 18.77 -1.37
CA PRO A 330 -13.15 18.53 -0.30
C PRO A 330 -13.91 17.20 -0.40
#